data_AF-A0A1V4V790-F1
#
_entry.id   AF-A0A1V4V790-F1
#
_cell.length_a   1.000
_cell.length_b   1.000
_cell.length_c   1.000
_cell.angle_alpha   90.00
_cell.angle_beta   90.00
_cell.angle_gamma   90.00
#
_symmetry.space_group_name_H-M   'P 1'
#
loop_
_entity.id
_entity.type
_entity.pdbx_description
1 polymer ?
#
loop_
_entity_poly.entity_id
_entity_poly.type
_entity_poly.pdbx_seq_one_letter_code
_entity_poly.pdbx_strand_id
1 'polypeptide(L)'
;MKDKLKALRFLTPDGQPTVLGILVLGEDTLRFIPGAYVQFLRLEGVDLTDPIRHQREIAGPLPDLLRRIDEILEANNSVSISIVSESVEIRRSEYPLPALQQLIRNAILHRTYEGTNAPVRVYWFSDRIEIHNPGGPFGLVTKENFGRPGVTDYRNPHLAEAMHVLGYVQRFGMGIQIARKQLLDNGNPPPEFTIEENYILATVRRRS
;
A
#
# COMPACT_ATOMS: atom_id res chain seq x y z
N MET A 1 -17.94 -26.20 -4.12
CA MET A 1 -17.04 -25.17 -3.52
C MET A 1 -15.59 -25.33 -3.99
N LYS A 2 -14.97 -26.52 -3.85
CA LYS A 2 -13.57 -26.75 -4.24
C LYS A 2 -13.26 -26.44 -5.72
N ASP A 3 -14.14 -26.80 -6.65
CA ASP A 3 -13.90 -26.53 -8.08
C ASP A 3 -13.87 -25.04 -8.41
N LYS A 4 -14.67 -24.23 -7.70
CA LYS A 4 -14.62 -22.75 -7.82
C LYS A 4 -13.28 -22.21 -7.32
N LEU A 5 -12.77 -22.73 -6.19
CA LEU A 5 -11.46 -22.32 -5.66
C LEU A 5 -10.31 -22.71 -6.59
N LYS A 6 -10.39 -23.87 -7.25
CA LYS A 6 -9.43 -24.29 -8.29
C LYS A 6 -9.51 -23.38 -9.53
N ALA A 7 -10.72 -23.08 -10.00
CA ALA A 7 -10.92 -22.19 -11.16
C ALA A 7 -10.37 -20.76 -10.91
N LEU A 8 -10.44 -20.28 -9.67
CA LEU A 8 -9.87 -19.00 -9.23
C LEU A 8 -8.38 -19.08 -8.84
N ARG A 9 -7.73 -20.24 -9.02
CA ARG A 9 -6.31 -20.48 -8.67
C ARG A 9 -5.98 -20.31 -7.18
N PHE A 10 -6.98 -20.37 -6.30
CA PHE A 10 -6.78 -20.40 -4.85
C PHE A 10 -6.35 -21.79 -4.35
N LEU A 11 -6.70 -22.83 -5.10
CA LEU A 11 -6.21 -24.19 -4.90
C LEU A 11 -5.49 -24.69 -6.15
N THR A 12 -4.47 -25.52 -5.97
CA THR A 12 -3.85 -26.32 -7.02
C THR A 12 -4.82 -27.38 -7.56
N PRO A 13 -4.55 -28.02 -8.72
CA PRO A 13 -5.40 -29.07 -9.26
C PRO A 13 -5.64 -30.25 -8.31
N ASP A 14 -4.65 -30.60 -7.48
CA ASP A 14 -4.72 -31.62 -6.43
C ASP A 14 -5.38 -31.13 -5.13
N GLY A 15 -5.68 -29.83 -5.03
CA GLY A 15 -6.49 -29.25 -3.95
C GLY A 15 -5.70 -28.64 -2.80
N GLN A 16 -4.40 -28.42 -2.95
CA GLN A 16 -3.57 -27.72 -1.98
C GLN A 16 -3.73 -26.20 -2.11
N PRO A 17 -3.69 -25.42 -1.02
CA PRO A 17 -3.72 -23.96 -1.10
C PRO A 17 -2.53 -23.40 -1.89
N THR A 18 -2.80 -22.47 -2.79
CA THR A 18 -1.74 -21.68 -3.44
C THR A 18 -1.36 -20.49 -2.56
N VAL A 19 -0.22 -19.85 -2.85
CA VAL A 19 0.16 -18.57 -2.22
C VAL A 19 -0.94 -17.53 -2.37
N LEU A 20 -1.57 -17.44 -3.55
CA LEU A 20 -2.72 -16.56 -3.78
C LEU A 20 -3.90 -16.91 -2.86
N GLY A 21 -4.25 -18.20 -2.75
CA GLY A 21 -5.33 -18.66 -1.88
C GLY A 21 -5.08 -18.31 -0.41
N ILE A 22 -3.84 -18.48 0.05
CA ILE A 22 -3.42 -18.09 1.39
C ILE A 22 -3.53 -16.58 1.58
N LEU A 23 -2.98 -15.76 0.68
CA LEU A 23 -3.01 -14.30 0.80
C LEU A 23 -4.42 -13.72 0.77
N VAL A 24 -5.33 -14.29 -0.04
CA VAL A 24 -6.66 -13.73 -0.25
C VAL A 24 -7.69 -14.27 0.74
N LEU A 25 -7.59 -15.54 1.15
CA LEU A 25 -8.60 -16.22 1.96
C LEU A 25 -8.07 -16.83 3.26
N GLY A 26 -6.75 -16.89 3.46
CA GLY A 26 -6.14 -17.51 4.64
C GLY A 26 -6.29 -16.64 5.88
N GLU A 27 -6.82 -17.22 6.96
CA GLU A 27 -6.96 -16.54 8.25
C GLU A 27 -5.60 -16.32 8.95
N ASP A 28 -4.72 -17.32 8.86
CA ASP A 28 -3.36 -17.28 9.41
C ASP A 28 -2.33 -17.24 8.27
N THR A 29 -2.21 -16.08 7.63
CA THR A 29 -1.27 -15.89 6.50
C THR A 29 0.19 -16.03 6.92
N LEU A 30 0.53 -15.59 8.14
CA LEU A 30 1.92 -15.52 8.62
C LEU A 30 2.54 -16.88 8.89
N ARG A 31 1.72 -17.89 9.22
CA ARG A 31 2.18 -19.28 9.33
C ARG A 31 2.83 -19.79 8.05
N PHE A 32 2.35 -19.35 6.90
CA PHE A 32 2.83 -19.80 5.59
C PHE A 32 3.73 -18.78 4.91
N ILE A 33 3.50 -17.49 5.16
CA ILE A 33 4.21 -16.38 4.54
C ILE A 33 4.56 -15.35 5.62
N PRO A 34 5.67 -15.53 6.37
CA PRO A 34 5.97 -14.72 7.56
C PRO A 34 6.08 -13.21 7.31
N GLY A 35 6.40 -12.78 6.09
CA GLY A 35 6.45 -11.36 5.72
C GLY A 35 5.16 -10.77 5.14
N ALA A 36 4.06 -11.54 5.08
CA ALA A 36 2.78 -11.11 4.49
C ALA A 36 1.94 -10.25 5.45
N TYR A 37 2.52 -9.14 5.92
CA TYR A 37 1.84 -8.15 6.73
C TYR A 37 2.29 -6.73 6.37
N VAL A 38 1.54 -5.75 6.86
CA VAL A 38 1.92 -4.34 6.86
C VAL A 38 2.32 -3.96 8.28
N GLN A 39 3.53 -3.43 8.45
CA GLN A 39 3.98 -2.83 9.70
C GLN A 39 3.69 -1.33 9.63
N PHE A 40 2.85 -0.83 10.54
CA PHE A 40 2.55 0.59 10.68
C PHE A 40 3.23 1.14 11.93
N LEU A 41 3.96 2.24 11.78
CA LEU A 41 4.61 2.95 12.87
C LEU A 41 4.38 4.46 12.70
N ARG A 42 3.82 5.12 13.70
CA ARG A 42 3.70 6.57 13.79
C ARG A 42 4.60 7.10 14.89
N LEU A 43 5.40 8.10 14.55
CA LEU A 43 6.38 8.75 15.41
C LEU A 43 5.91 10.18 15.70
N GLU A 44 6.28 10.71 16.87
CA GLU A 44 6.01 12.12 17.22
C GLU A 44 6.95 13.10 16.51
N GLY A 45 8.10 12.63 16.00
CA GLY A 45 9.11 13.45 15.34
C GLY A 45 9.49 12.95 13.93
N VAL A 46 10.70 13.30 13.50
CA VAL A 46 11.21 13.08 12.13
C VAL A 46 12.23 11.95 12.03
N ASP A 47 12.66 11.41 13.18
CA ASP A 47 13.66 10.36 13.33
C ASP A 47 13.03 9.04 13.81
N LEU A 48 13.59 7.92 13.37
CA LEU A 48 13.10 6.58 13.78
C LEU A 48 13.29 6.29 15.27
N THR A 49 14.14 7.06 15.94
CA THR A 49 14.39 6.98 17.39
C THR A 49 13.42 7.84 18.20
N ASP A 50 12.56 8.63 17.56
CA ASP A 50 11.59 9.47 18.25
C ASP A 50 10.50 8.64 18.93
N PRO A 51 9.80 9.21 19.93
CA PRO A 51 8.72 8.51 20.64
C PRO A 51 7.66 7.95 19.69
N ILE A 52 7.29 6.69 19.92
CA ILE A 52 6.26 6.00 19.16
C ILE A 52 4.89 6.44 19.67
N ARG A 53 4.12 7.09 18.79
CA ARG A 53 2.73 7.49 19.06
C ARG A 53 1.75 6.35 18.85
N HIS A 54 1.95 5.57 17.78
CA HIS A 54 1.05 4.47 17.43
C HIS A 54 1.80 3.41 16.63
N GLN A 55 1.58 2.13 16.95
CA GLN A 55 2.18 1.02 16.22
C GLN A 55 1.17 -0.11 16.01
N ARG A 56 1.18 -0.73 14.83
CA ARG A 56 0.34 -1.88 14.48
C ARG A 56 1.05 -2.80 13.51
N GLU A 57 0.81 -4.10 13.65
CA GLU A 57 1.09 -5.09 12.62
C GLU A 57 -0.25 -5.58 12.07
N ILE A 58 -0.44 -5.47 10.76
CA ILE A 58 -1.69 -5.82 10.08
C ILE A 58 -1.43 -7.02 9.18
N ALA A 59 -1.95 -8.17 9.59
CA ALA A 59 -1.90 -9.43 8.86
C ALA A 59 -3.32 -10.01 8.67
N GLY A 60 -3.40 -11.16 8.02
CA GLY A 60 -4.66 -11.84 7.69
C GLY A 60 -5.00 -11.75 6.20
N PRO A 61 -6.21 -12.19 5.82
CA PRO A 61 -6.62 -12.24 4.42
C PRO A 61 -6.68 -10.83 3.84
N LEU A 62 -6.39 -10.73 2.54
CA LEU A 62 -6.23 -9.45 1.84
C LEU A 62 -7.36 -8.43 2.08
N PRO A 63 -8.67 -8.81 2.06
CA PRO A 63 -9.74 -7.86 2.34
C PRO A 63 -9.66 -7.24 3.75
N ASP A 64 -9.33 -8.06 4.76
CA ASP A 64 -9.21 -7.62 6.14
C ASP A 64 -7.96 -6.77 6.35
N LEU A 65 -6.84 -7.17 5.75
CA LEU A 65 -5.61 -6.41 5.79
C LEU A 65 -5.82 -5.01 5.20
N LEU A 66 -6.46 -4.91 4.04
CA LEU A 66 -6.74 -3.64 3.36
C LEU A 66 -7.73 -2.77 4.15
N ARG A 67 -8.81 -3.35 4.68
CA ARG A 67 -9.75 -2.61 5.53
C ARG A 67 -9.08 -2.05 6.78
N ARG A 68 -8.30 -2.86 7.49
CA ARG A 68 -7.64 -2.45 8.74
C ARG A 68 -6.58 -1.38 8.52
N ILE A 69 -5.80 -1.46 7.43
CA ILE A 69 -4.85 -0.38 7.13
C ILE A 69 -5.58 0.92 6.76
N ASP A 70 -6.68 0.85 6.01
CA ASP A 70 -7.48 2.03 5.67
C ASP A 70 -8.05 2.70 6.94
N GLU A 71 -8.57 1.91 7.90
CA GLU A 71 -9.03 2.39 9.22
C GLU A 71 -7.91 3.06 10.03
N ILE A 72 -6.69 2.49 10.00
CA ILE A 72 -5.52 3.06 10.69
C ILE A 72 -5.11 4.38 10.05
N LEU A 73 -5.12 4.46 8.71
CA LEU A 73 -4.80 5.71 8.01
C LEU A 73 -5.82 6.79 8.36
N GLU A 74 -7.12 6.48 8.32
CA GLU A 74 -8.18 7.42 8.66
C GLU A 74 -8.07 7.92 10.11
N ALA A 75 -7.86 7.01 11.07
CA ALA A 75 -7.71 7.36 12.49
C ALA A 75 -6.46 8.21 12.79
N ASN A 76 -5.43 8.13 11.94
CA ASN A 76 -4.18 8.86 12.14
C ASN A 76 -4.09 10.15 11.31
N ASN A 77 -4.85 10.27 10.23
CA ASN A 77 -4.79 11.43 9.37
C ASN A 77 -5.61 12.58 9.97
N SER A 78 -4.91 13.49 10.65
CA SER A 78 -5.56 14.62 11.31
C SER A 78 -6.35 15.45 10.30
N VAL A 79 -7.60 15.77 10.63
CA VAL A 79 -8.39 16.72 9.85
C VAL A 79 -8.11 18.10 10.41
N SER A 80 -7.39 18.93 9.65
CA SER A 80 -7.29 20.35 9.96
C SER A 80 -8.61 21.02 9.57
N ILE A 81 -9.21 21.74 10.51
CA ILE A 81 -10.37 22.60 10.26
C ILE A 81 -9.83 23.98 9.93
N SER A 82 -9.97 24.42 8.68
CA SER A 82 -9.70 25.80 8.30
C SER A 82 -11.02 26.54 8.09
N ILE A 83 -11.23 27.62 8.84
CA ILE A 83 -12.32 28.57 8.63
C ILE A 83 -11.84 29.55 7.56
N VAL A 84 -12.37 29.42 6.34
CA VAL A 84 -11.97 30.27 5.20
C VAL A 84 -12.82 31.54 5.11
N SER A 85 -14.01 31.55 5.72
CA SER A 85 -14.89 32.70 5.96
C SER A 85 -16.00 32.35 6.97
N GLU A 86 -16.82 33.32 7.41
CA GLU A 86 -17.88 33.18 8.43
C GLU A 86 -18.88 32.02 8.23
N SER A 87 -18.90 31.35 7.07
CA SER A 87 -19.94 30.35 6.75
C SER A 87 -19.45 29.06 6.07
N VAL A 88 -18.15 28.84 5.86
CA VAL A 88 -17.64 27.62 5.18
C VAL A 88 -16.48 26.98 5.95
N GLU A 89 -16.80 25.87 6.64
CA GLU A 89 -15.82 24.97 7.24
C GLU A 89 -15.25 24.06 6.14
N ILE A 90 -13.97 24.21 5.79
CA ILE A 90 -13.29 23.23 4.92
C ILE A 90 -12.45 22.32 5.81
N ARG A 91 -12.89 21.06 5.94
CA ARG A 91 -12.11 19.97 6.51
C ARG A 91 -11.11 19.50 5.46
N ARG A 92 -9.81 19.73 5.69
CA ARG A 92 -8.75 19.17 4.85
C ARG A 92 -7.83 18.31 5.70
N SER A 93 -7.76 17.03 5.34
CA SER A 93 -6.79 16.10 5.92
C SER A 93 -5.37 16.50 5.52
N GLU A 94 -4.40 16.24 6.41
CA GLU A 94 -2.98 16.53 6.14
C GLU A 94 -2.46 15.81 4.89
N TYR A 95 -3.00 14.61 4.64
CA TYR A 95 -2.73 13.81 3.46
C TYR A 95 -4.07 13.37 2.82
N PRO A 96 -4.19 13.32 1.49
CA PRO A 96 -5.38 12.77 0.86
C PRO A 96 -5.40 11.25 1.03
N LEU A 97 -6.38 10.70 1.76
CA LEU A 97 -6.54 9.25 1.96
C LEU A 97 -6.49 8.46 0.65
N PRO A 98 -7.13 8.88 -0.47
CA PRO A 98 -7.04 8.17 -1.73
C PRO A 98 -5.61 8.00 -2.25
N ALA A 99 -4.71 8.95 -2.01
CA ALA A 99 -3.31 8.82 -2.43
C ALA A 99 -2.57 7.78 -1.58
N LEU A 100 -2.74 7.82 -0.26
CA LEU A 100 -2.10 6.87 0.66
C LEU A 100 -2.58 5.44 0.38
N GLN A 101 -3.90 5.27 0.20
CA GLN A 101 -4.50 3.99 -0.16
C GLN A 101 -3.92 3.44 -1.47
N GLN A 102 -3.79 4.27 -2.51
CA GLN A 102 -3.21 3.84 -3.78
C GLN A 102 -1.74 3.41 -3.62
N LEU A 103 -0.93 4.18 -2.90
CA LEU A 103 0.49 3.86 -2.71
C LEU A 103 0.69 2.58 -1.88
N ILE A 104 -0.09 2.39 -0.81
CA ILE A 104 -0.01 1.20 0.05
C ILE A 104 -0.54 -0.04 -0.68
N ARG A 105 -1.66 0.07 -1.41
CA ARG A 105 -2.19 -1.03 -2.23
C ARG A 105 -1.20 -1.43 -3.32
N ASN A 106 -0.54 -0.46 -3.97
CA ASN A 106 0.54 -0.77 -4.91
C ASN A 106 1.71 -1.48 -4.25
N ALA A 107 2.12 -1.07 -3.05
CA ALA A 107 3.17 -1.76 -2.30
C ALA A 107 2.77 -3.22 -2.00
N ILE A 108 1.55 -3.47 -1.52
CA ILE A 108 1.05 -4.83 -1.28
C ILE A 108 1.02 -5.65 -2.57
N LEU A 109 0.50 -5.07 -3.65
CA LEU A 109 0.36 -5.74 -4.95
C LEU A 109 1.71 -6.12 -5.57
N HIS A 110 2.70 -5.24 -5.49
CA HIS A 110 4.02 -5.41 -6.13
C HIS A 110 5.11 -5.98 -5.21
N ARG A 111 4.81 -6.20 -3.92
CA ARG A 111 5.72 -6.81 -2.93
C ARG A 111 6.31 -8.12 -3.47
N THR A 112 7.59 -8.35 -3.20
CA THR A 112 8.15 -9.70 -3.32
C THR A 112 7.66 -10.57 -2.15
N TYR A 113 6.91 -11.63 -2.47
CA TYR A 113 6.42 -12.62 -1.50
C TYR A 113 7.39 -13.79 -1.29
N GLU A 114 8.47 -13.82 -2.07
CA GLU A 114 9.50 -14.85 -2.04
C GLU A 114 10.87 -14.21 -1.77
N GLY A 115 11.79 -15.00 -1.20
CA GLY A 115 13.18 -14.58 -0.96
C GLY A 115 13.40 -13.57 0.17
N THR A 116 12.35 -13.08 0.84
CA THR A 116 12.47 -12.19 1.99
C THR A 116 11.24 -12.22 2.90
N ASN A 117 11.50 -12.10 4.21
CA ASN A 117 10.47 -11.96 5.24
C ASN A 117 10.17 -10.49 5.58
N ALA A 118 10.76 -9.53 4.87
CA ALA A 118 10.49 -8.12 5.10
C ALA A 118 9.01 -7.80 4.77
N PRO A 119 8.27 -7.14 5.67
CA PRO A 119 6.92 -6.66 5.40
C PRO A 119 6.93 -5.39 4.55
N VAL A 120 5.75 -4.97 4.09
CA VAL A 120 5.55 -3.56 3.73
C VAL A 120 5.59 -2.76 5.02
N ARG A 121 6.34 -1.65 5.04
CA ARG A 121 6.37 -0.76 6.22
C ARG A 121 5.80 0.60 5.87
N VAL A 122 4.95 1.11 6.74
CA VAL A 122 4.37 2.45 6.66
C VAL A 122 4.85 3.21 7.88
N TYR A 123 5.82 4.08 7.69
CA TYR A 123 6.38 4.92 8.74
C TYR A 123 5.82 6.33 8.58
N TRP A 124 5.13 6.80 9.61
CA TRP A 124 4.48 8.10 9.64
C TRP A 124 5.22 9.00 10.62
N PHE A 125 6.06 9.86 10.07
CA PHE A 125 6.79 10.90 10.79
C PHE A 125 5.94 12.17 10.89
N SER A 126 6.37 13.12 11.72
CA SER A 126 5.67 14.40 11.89
C SER A 126 5.68 15.29 10.63
N ASP A 127 6.57 15.02 9.66
CA ASP A 127 6.71 15.80 8.42
C ASP A 127 6.39 15.02 7.12
N ARG A 128 6.37 13.68 7.18
CA ARG A 128 6.21 12.81 6.00
C ARG A 128 5.69 11.41 6.35
N ILE A 129 5.21 10.72 5.34
CA ILE A 129 4.90 9.29 5.37
C ILE A 129 5.85 8.58 4.41
N GLU A 130 6.49 7.53 4.89
CA GLU A 130 7.36 6.65 4.11
C GLU A 130 6.72 5.26 3.98
N ILE A 131 6.60 4.76 2.75
CA ILE A 131 6.09 3.43 2.43
C ILE A 131 7.24 2.62 1.85
N HIS A 132 7.80 1.71 2.66
CA HIS A 132 8.88 0.82 2.28
C HIS A 132 8.30 -0.48 1.74
N ASN A 133 8.60 -0.80 0.49
CA ASN A 133 8.14 -2.00 -0.18
C ASN A 133 9.32 -2.92 -0.52
N PRO A 134 9.31 -4.19 -0.06
CA PRO A 134 10.36 -5.12 -0.41
C PRO A 134 10.20 -5.61 -1.85
N GLY A 135 11.34 -5.68 -2.54
CA GLY A 135 11.45 -5.92 -3.98
C GLY A 135 11.72 -4.62 -4.74
N GLY A 136 12.51 -4.72 -5.80
CA GLY A 136 12.73 -3.64 -6.75
C GLY A 136 11.83 -3.73 -7.99
N PRO A 137 12.16 -2.95 -9.03
CA PRO A 137 11.51 -3.01 -10.34
C PRO A 137 11.41 -4.44 -10.89
N PHE A 138 10.40 -4.68 -11.71
CA PHE A 138 10.11 -6.01 -12.25
C PHE A 138 9.77 -5.92 -13.74
N GLY A 139 10.26 -6.89 -14.50
CA GLY A 139 9.97 -7.02 -15.93
C GLY A 139 10.32 -5.76 -16.72
N LEU A 140 9.31 -5.15 -17.35
CA LEU A 140 9.51 -3.93 -18.16
C LEU A 140 9.79 -2.65 -17.34
N VAL A 141 9.58 -2.68 -16.02
CA VAL A 141 9.83 -1.53 -15.16
C VAL A 141 11.30 -1.48 -14.77
N THR A 142 11.92 -0.31 -14.94
CA THR A 142 13.30 -0.01 -14.57
C THR A 142 13.35 1.22 -13.65
N LYS A 143 14.52 1.52 -13.07
CA LYS A 143 14.73 2.72 -12.26
C LYS A 143 14.45 4.01 -13.03
N GLU A 144 14.77 4.04 -14.33
CA GLU A 144 14.64 5.20 -15.20
C GLU A 144 13.20 5.46 -15.66
N ASN A 145 12.38 4.40 -15.71
CA ASN A 145 11.02 4.46 -16.22
C ASN A 145 9.93 4.30 -15.14
N PHE A 146 10.32 4.06 -13.89
CA PHE A 146 9.39 3.88 -12.78
C PHE A 146 8.40 5.04 -12.65
N GLY A 147 7.11 4.70 -12.50
CA GLY A 147 6.05 5.70 -12.35
C GLY A 147 5.77 6.53 -13.61
N ARG A 148 6.31 6.16 -14.78
CA ARG A 148 5.85 6.71 -16.06
C ARG A 148 4.47 6.14 -16.41
N PRO A 149 3.52 6.97 -16.88
CA PRO A 149 2.21 6.48 -17.31
C PRO A 149 2.31 5.35 -18.34
N GLY A 150 1.51 4.29 -18.16
CA GLY A 150 1.44 3.16 -19.09
C GLY A 150 2.58 2.14 -19.00
N VAL A 151 3.67 2.42 -18.27
CA VAL A 151 4.73 1.45 -18.01
C VAL A 151 4.39 0.65 -16.76
N THR A 152 3.94 -0.59 -16.94
CA THR A 152 3.55 -1.47 -15.84
C THR A 152 3.85 -2.92 -16.17
N ASP A 153 4.37 -3.64 -15.19
CA ASP A 153 4.52 -5.09 -15.22
C ASP A 153 4.21 -5.63 -13.82
N TYR A 154 3.66 -6.84 -13.75
CA TYR A 154 3.11 -7.40 -12.52
C TYR A 154 3.92 -8.60 -12.05
N ARG A 155 4.67 -8.41 -10.97
CA ARG A 155 5.30 -9.51 -10.23
C ARG A 155 4.28 -10.53 -9.73
N ASN A 156 3.12 -10.06 -9.28
CA ASN A 156 2.04 -10.89 -8.74
C ASN A 156 0.77 -10.74 -9.61
N PRO A 157 0.72 -11.28 -10.84
CA PRO A 157 -0.36 -11.03 -11.79
C PRO A 157 -1.72 -11.56 -11.30
N HIS A 158 -1.74 -12.70 -10.61
CA HIS A 158 -2.97 -13.25 -10.04
C HIS A 158 -3.46 -12.49 -8.80
N LEU A 159 -2.54 -11.92 -8.01
CA LEU A 159 -2.90 -11.03 -6.91
C LEU A 159 -3.48 -9.72 -7.45
N ALA A 160 -2.88 -9.17 -8.52
CA ALA A 160 -3.38 -7.98 -9.20
C ALA A 160 -4.79 -8.19 -9.76
N GLU A 161 -5.06 -9.36 -10.34
CA GLU A 161 -6.41 -9.76 -10.76
C GLU A 161 -7.39 -9.85 -9.59
N ALA A 162 -7.02 -10.51 -8.49
CA ALA A 162 -7.87 -10.61 -7.31
C ALA A 162 -8.20 -9.23 -6.73
N MET A 163 -7.19 -8.36 -6.55
CA MET A 163 -7.39 -6.99 -6.06
C MET A 163 -8.27 -6.16 -6.99
N HIS A 164 -8.18 -6.38 -8.30
CA HIS A 164 -9.03 -5.69 -9.26
C HIS A 164 -10.49 -6.16 -9.18
N VAL A 165 -10.73 -7.47 -9.13
CA VAL A 165 -12.07 -8.05 -9.02
C VAL A 165 -12.75 -7.64 -7.71
N LEU A 166 -11.99 -7.52 -6.63
CA LEU A 166 -12.47 -7.05 -5.34
C LEU A 166 -12.65 -5.52 -5.26
N GLY A 167 -12.29 -4.77 -6.31
CA GLY A 167 -12.47 -3.32 -6.39
C GLY A 167 -11.39 -2.48 -5.69
N TYR A 168 -10.27 -3.07 -5.28
CA TYR A 168 -9.21 -2.36 -4.55
C TYR A 168 -8.25 -1.58 -5.44
N VAL A 169 -8.03 -2.07 -6.67
CA VAL A 169 -7.12 -1.44 -7.64
C VAL A 169 -7.74 -1.33 -9.03
N GLN A 170 -7.35 -0.29 -9.76
CA GLN A 170 -7.66 -0.16 -11.18
C GLN A 170 -6.60 -0.89 -12.01
N ARG A 171 -7.01 -1.49 -13.14
CA ARG A 171 -6.07 -1.90 -14.19
C ARG A 171 -5.55 -0.65 -14.91
N PHE A 172 -4.55 -0.77 -15.80
CA PHE A 172 -3.96 0.32 -16.61
C PHE A 172 -2.76 1.11 -16.03
N GLY A 173 -2.14 0.69 -14.91
CA GLY A 173 -0.90 1.32 -14.44
C GLY A 173 -1.05 2.80 -14.03
N MET A 174 -2.29 3.23 -13.74
CA MET A 174 -2.60 4.62 -13.39
C MET A 174 -2.46 4.93 -11.90
N GLY A 175 -2.23 3.94 -11.03
CA GLY A 175 -2.23 4.11 -9.58
C GLY A 175 -1.30 5.23 -9.09
N ILE A 176 -0.07 5.31 -9.62
CA ILE A 176 0.88 6.39 -9.28
C ILE A 176 0.39 7.75 -9.80
N GLN A 177 -0.24 7.82 -10.97
CA GLN A 177 -0.79 9.09 -11.49
C GLN A 177 -1.99 9.55 -10.68
N ILE A 178 -2.85 8.63 -10.24
CA ILE A 178 -3.97 8.92 -9.34
C ILE A 178 -3.43 9.48 -8.03
N ALA A 179 -2.42 8.85 -7.43
CA ALA A 179 -1.80 9.35 -6.20
C ALA A 179 -1.18 10.74 -6.38
N ARG A 180 -0.45 10.98 -7.48
CA ARG A 180 0.09 12.30 -7.84
C ARG A 180 -0.98 13.36 -7.95
N LYS A 181 -2.08 13.06 -8.66
CA LYS A 181 -3.20 13.98 -8.83
C LYS A 181 -3.86 14.30 -7.49
N GLN A 182 -4.15 13.29 -6.67
CA GLN A 182 -4.77 13.48 -5.36
C GLN A 182 -3.90 14.33 -4.42
N LEU A 183 -2.58 14.12 -4.44
CA LEU A 183 -1.63 14.94 -3.68
C LEU A 183 -1.61 16.39 -4.17
N LEU A 184 -1.54 16.60 -5.48
CA LEU A 184 -1.58 17.93 -6.08
C LEU A 184 -2.87 18.67 -5.73
N ASP A 185 -4.04 18.01 -5.87
CA ASP A 185 -5.35 18.58 -5.59
C ASP A 185 -5.50 18.97 -4.09
N ASN A 186 -4.80 18.25 -3.19
CA ASN A 186 -4.77 18.56 -1.75
C ASN A 186 -3.72 19.62 -1.36
N GLY A 187 -2.81 20.00 -2.26
CA GLY A 187 -1.71 20.93 -2.01
C GLY A 187 -0.44 20.29 -1.45
N ASN A 188 -0.31 18.96 -1.50
CA ASN A 188 0.91 18.25 -1.16
C ASN A 188 1.89 18.27 -2.36
N PRO A 189 3.20 18.20 -2.10
CA PRO A 189 4.17 17.92 -3.15
C PRO A 189 3.93 16.52 -3.76
N PRO A 190 4.39 16.27 -5.00
CA PRO A 190 4.32 14.95 -5.59
C PRO A 190 5.09 13.91 -4.73
N PRO A 191 4.68 12.63 -4.78
CA PRO A 191 5.38 11.58 -4.04
C PRO A 191 6.77 11.37 -4.64
N GLU A 192 7.76 11.21 -3.78
CA GLU A 192 9.13 10.90 -4.13
C GLU A 192 9.34 9.40 -4.08
N PHE A 193 10.20 8.88 -4.97
CA PHE A 193 10.50 7.45 -5.02
C PHE A 193 12.01 7.22 -4.99
N THR A 194 12.48 6.43 -4.03
CA THR A 194 13.80 5.81 -4.06
C THR A 194 13.64 4.39 -4.58
N ILE A 195 14.34 4.07 -5.66
CA ILE A 195 14.20 2.81 -6.37
C ILE A 195 15.54 2.11 -6.33
N GLU A 196 15.60 0.99 -5.62
CA GLU A 196 16.76 0.12 -5.55
C GLU A 196 16.39 -1.29 -6.02
N GLU A 197 17.39 -2.14 -6.23
CA GLU A 197 17.18 -3.50 -6.74
C GLU A 197 16.29 -4.35 -5.85
N ASN A 198 16.37 -4.14 -4.53
CA ASN A 198 15.71 -4.97 -3.52
C ASN A 198 14.63 -4.25 -2.71
N TYR A 199 14.44 -2.95 -2.91
CA TYR A 199 13.36 -2.21 -2.27
C TYR A 199 12.96 -0.97 -3.06
N ILE A 200 11.71 -0.56 -2.87
CA ILE A 200 11.18 0.72 -3.32
C ILE A 200 10.68 1.47 -2.09
N LEU A 201 11.06 2.72 -1.94
CA LEU A 201 10.56 3.63 -0.93
C LEU A 201 9.74 4.73 -1.62
N ALA A 202 8.47 4.88 -1.22
CA ALA A 202 7.66 6.04 -1.59
C ALA A 202 7.57 7.00 -0.39
N THR A 203 7.93 8.26 -0.60
CA THR A 203 7.86 9.31 0.42
C THR A 203 6.80 10.33 0.05
N VAL A 204 5.85 10.57 0.95
CA VAL A 204 4.79 11.56 0.82
C VAL A 204 4.99 12.63 1.89
N ARG A 205 5.34 13.86 1.49
CA ARG A 205 5.50 14.95 2.46
C ARG A 205 4.17 15.65 2.77
N ARG A 206 4.09 16.22 3.96
CA ARG A 206 2.98 17.09 4.36
C ARG A 206 2.78 18.23 3.36
N ARG A 207 1.60 18.84 3.36
CA ARG A 207 1.34 20.02 2.52
C ARG A 207 2.28 21.16 2.92
N SER A 208 2.64 21.99 1.95
CA SER A 208 3.34 23.25 2.17
C SER A 208 2.39 24.36 2.63
#